data_AF-A0A2V9WS82-F1
#
_entry.id   AF-A0A2V9WS82-F1
#
_cell.length_a   1.000
_cell.length_b   1.000
_cell.length_c   1.000
_cell.angle_alpha   90.00
_cell.angle_beta   90.00
_cell.angle_gamma   90.00
#
_symmetry.space_group_name_H-M   'P 1'
#
loop_
_entity.id
_entity.type
_entity.pdbx_description
1 polymer ?
#
loop_
_entity_poly.entity_id
_entity_poly.type
_entity_poly.pdbx_seq_one_letter_code
_entity_poly.pdbx_strand_id
1 'polypeptide(L)'
;MEPAIRDGEILHVKPVVVGELCKGDIVLFGDGLKFRAHRLVVVDRGRDVFITRGDAGTESDGTVCAAQLLGTVVAKEERTGTRTQTVQLCGKRARMRALVSSLRRSGSRALRSLPILRKARLLRQSILKKKDISGTPYWLPLLLTLLSAPAAVFGQVAIDSTTSIGQRVSGATPTITLAHTTVGTNLLLVVGVSINITNNTGA
;
A
#
# COMPACT_ATOMS: atom_id res chain seq x y z
N MET A 1 -9.35 4.72 -7.35
CA MET A 1 -8.97 3.28 -7.41
C MET A 1 -8.94 2.64 -6.01
N GLU A 2 -9.86 3.03 -5.12
CA GLU A 2 -9.80 2.53 -3.75
C GLU A 2 -10.18 1.04 -3.67
N PRO A 3 -9.47 0.24 -2.86
CA PRO A 3 -8.58 0.65 -1.77
C PRO A 3 -7.09 0.65 -2.13
N ALA A 4 -6.72 0.22 -3.34
CA ALA A 4 -5.32 0.10 -3.74
C ALA A 4 -4.64 1.45 -3.89
N ILE A 5 -5.35 2.41 -4.50
CA ILE A 5 -4.87 3.78 -4.73
C ILE A 5 -5.96 4.75 -4.26
N ARG A 6 -5.56 5.71 -3.42
CA ARG A 6 -6.39 6.80 -2.89
C ARG A 6 -6.17 8.08 -3.67
N ASP A 7 -7.12 8.98 -3.57
CA ASP A 7 -7.05 10.28 -4.22
C ASP A 7 -5.89 11.11 -3.64
N GLY A 8 -5.16 11.80 -4.50
CA GLY A 8 -3.99 12.60 -4.13
C GLY A 8 -2.68 11.82 -3.98
N GLU A 9 -2.68 10.49 -4.13
CA GLU A 9 -1.44 9.69 -4.18
C GLU A 9 -0.72 9.86 -5.52
N ILE A 10 0.61 9.93 -5.50
CA ILE A 10 1.44 10.03 -6.70
C ILE A 10 1.73 8.62 -7.23
N LEU A 11 1.57 8.42 -8.54
CA LEU A 11 1.77 7.12 -9.19
C LEU A 11 3.04 7.12 -10.03
N HIS A 12 3.81 6.03 -9.89
CA HIS A 12 4.97 5.75 -10.73
C HIS A 12 4.53 4.82 -11.87
N VAL A 13 4.67 5.31 -13.10
CA VAL A 13 4.22 4.62 -14.31
C VAL A 13 5.41 4.24 -15.17
N LYS A 14 5.48 2.97 -15.55
CA LYS A 14 6.46 2.44 -16.51
C LYS A 14 5.79 2.35 -17.88
N PRO A 15 6.43 2.79 -18.98
CA PRO A 15 5.97 2.50 -20.33
C PRO A 15 5.76 1.00 -20.52
N VAL A 16 4.68 0.62 -21.19
CA VAL A 16 4.28 -0.79 -21.29
C VAL A 16 4.47 -1.35 -22.69
N VAL A 17 4.96 -2.59 -22.76
CA VAL A 17 4.93 -3.41 -23.96
C VAL A 17 3.69 -4.29 -23.89
N VAL A 18 2.82 -4.20 -24.89
CA VAL A 18 1.51 -4.89 -24.91
C VAL A 18 1.63 -6.40 -24.68
N GLY A 19 2.71 -7.02 -25.19
CA GLY A 19 3.00 -8.44 -24.99
C GLY A 19 3.20 -8.85 -23.52
N GLU A 20 3.64 -7.92 -22.66
CA GLU A 20 3.92 -8.17 -21.24
C GLU A 20 2.70 -7.94 -20.33
N LEU A 21 1.65 -7.30 -20.85
CA LEU A 21 0.45 -6.99 -20.06
C LEU A 21 -0.23 -8.26 -19.55
N CYS A 22 -0.45 -8.32 -18.24
CA CYS A 22 -1.13 -9.42 -17.61
C CYS A 22 -2.45 -8.99 -16.96
N LYS A 23 -3.39 -9.95 -16.87
CA LYS A 23 -4.59 -9.78 -16.04
C LYS A 23 -4.17 -9.44 -14.60
N GLY A 24 -4.82 -8.44 -14.04
CA GLY A 24 -4.58 -7.95 -12.69
C GLY A 24 -3.56 -6.81 -12.60
N ASP A 25 -2.86 -6.47 -13.68
CA ASP A 25 -1.97 -5.31 -13.69
C ASP A 25 -2.80 -4.01 -13.69
N ILE A 26 -2.27 -2.95 -13.10
CA ILE A 26 -2.90 -1.64 -13.10
C ILE A 26 -2.29 -0.85 -14.25
N VAL A 27 -3.12 -0.36 -15.17
CA VAL A 27 -2.68 0.40 -16.34
C VAL A 27 -3.21 1.82 -16.27
N LEU A 28 -2.38 2.78 -16.67
CA LEU A 28 -2.77 4.14 -16.95
C LEU A 28 -3.12 4.25 -18.44
N PHE A 29 -4.30 4.78 -18.74
CA PHE A 29 -4.77 4.97 -20.11
C PHE A 29 -5.51 6.30 -20.27
N GLY A 30 -5.52 6.79 -21.49
CA GLY A 30 -6.29 7.96 -21.89
C GLY A 30 -7.71 7.58 -22.30
N ASP A 31 -8.68 8.32 -21.78
CA ASP A 31 -10.10 8.27 -22.14
C ASP A 31 -10.54 9.69 -22.53
N GLY A 32 -10.32 10.02 -23.81
CA GLY A 32 -10.45 11.39 -24.33
C GLY A 32 -9.48 12.34 -23.63
N LEU A 33 -10.03 13.33 -22.90
CA LEU A 33 -9.26 14.32 -22.15
C LEU A 33 -8.92 13.89 -20.72
N LYS A 34 -9.33 12.69 -20.30
CA LYS A 34 -9.15 12.20 -18.94
C LYS A 34 -8.13 11.07 -18.92
N PHE A 35 -7.29 11.06 -17.88
CA PHE A 35 -6.43 9.92 -17.59
C PHE A 35 -7.07 9.07 -16.51
N ARG A 36 -7.08 7.75 -16.71
CA ARG A 36 -7.64 6.79 -15.76
C ARG A 36 -6.61 5.69 -15.50
N ALA A 37 -6.44 5.34 -14.24
CA ALA A 37 -5.64 4.18 -13.85
C ALA A 37 -6.59 3.09 -13.35
N HIS A 38 -6.71 1.96 -14.02
CA HIS A 38 -7.60 0.85 -13.60
C HIS A 38 -6.92 -0.51 -13.75
N ARG A 39 -7.51 -1.54 -13.14
CA ARG A 39 -6.96 -2.90 -13.18
C ARG A 39 -7.45 -3.65 -14.40
N LEU A 40 -6.56 -4.32 -15.12
CA LEU A 40 -6.91 -5.21 -16.21
C LEU A 40 -7.65 -6.45 -15.71
N VAL A 41 -8.86 -6.68 -16.22
CA VAL A 41 -9.68 -7.85 -15.91
C VAL A 41 -9.67 -8.84 -17.07
N VAL A 42 -9.56 -8.34 -18.30
CA VAL A 42 -9.42 -9.13 -19.53
C VAL A 42 -8.29 -8.55 -20.37
N VAL A 43 -7.51 -9.45 -20.98
CA VAL A 43 -6.39 -9.14 -21.87
C VAL A 43 -6.53 -10.04 -23.09
N ASP A 44 -7.03 -9.50 -24.19
CA ASP A 44 -7.07 -10.16 -25.49
C ASP A 44 -6.09 -9.48 -26.44
N ARG A 45 -4.88 -10.05 -26.53
CA ARG A 45 -3.79 -9.49 -27.35
C ARG A 45 -4.03 -9.70 -28.84
N GLY A 46 -4.81 -10.71 -29.23
CA GLY A 46 -5.06 -11.00 -30.64
C GLY A 46 -6.03 -10.01 -31.27
N ARG A 47 -6.96 -9.48 -30.47
CA ARG A 47 -7.95 -8.49 -30.90
C ARG A 47 -7.62 -7.06 -30.48
N ASP A 48 -6.51 -6.85 -29.79
CA ASP A 48 -6.14 -5.58 -29.16
C ASP A 48 -7.22 -5.02 -28.22
N VAL A 49 -7.87 -5.91 -27.48
CA VAL A 49 -8.97 -5.56 -26.56
C VAL A 49 -8.55 -5.81 -25.13
N PHE A 50 -8.49 -4.74 -24.35
CA PHE A 50 -8.27 -4.76 -22.91
C PHE A 50 -9.51 -4.29 -22.19
N ILE A 51 -9.96 -5.03 -21.17
CA ILE A 51 -11.07 -4.59 -20.32
C ILE A 51 -10.49 -4.20 -18.97
N THR A 52 -10.71 -2.95 -18.59
CA THR A 52 -10.28 -2.43 -17.31
C THR A 52 -11.44 -2.40 -16.32
N ARG A 53 -11.11 -2.40 -15.02
CA ARG A 53 -12.08 -2.19 -13.95
C ARG A 53 -11.44 -1.45 -12.80
N GLY A 54 -12.14 -0.44 -12.29
CA GLY A 54 -11.80 0.18 -11.02
C GLY A 54 -11.88 -0.80 -9.84
N ASP A 55 -10.95 -0.73 -8.89
CA ASP A 55 -10.95 -1.64 -7.72
C ASP A 55 -12.18 -1.48 -6.79
N ALA A 56 -12.87 -0.32 -6.86
CA ALA A 56 -14.15 -0.06 -6.19
C ALA A 56 -15.38 -0.34 -7.07
N GLY A 57 -15.19 -0.47 -8.38
CA GLY A 57 -16.28 -0.71 -9.33
C GLY A 57 -16.76 -2.15 -9.30
N THR A 58 -18.07 -2.35 -9.40
CA THR A 58 -18.68 -3.67 -9.59
C THR A 58 -18.71 -4.06 -11.06
N GLU A 59 -18.90 -3.07 -11.94
CA GLU A 59 -18.98 -3.25 -13.39
C GLU A 59 -17.62 -2.99 -14.03
N SER A 60 -17.32 -3.70 -15.12
CA SER A 60 -16.16 -3.40 -15.95
C SER A 60 -16.35 -2.07 -16.65
N ASP A 61 -15.25 -1.34 -16.82
CA ASP A 61 -15.23 -0.18 -17.68
C ASP A 61 -15.26 -0.61 -19.16
N GLY A 62 -15.30 0.38 -20.04
CA GLY A 62 -15.25 0.16 -21.49
C GLY A 62 -13.98 -0.56 -21.95
N THR A 63 -14.02 -1.00 -23.21
CA THR A 63 -12.86 -1.59 -23.88
C THR A 63 -11.81 -0.52 -24.16
N VAL A 64 -10.56 -0.84 -23.85
CA VAL A 64 -9.38 -0.01 -24.09
C VAL A 64 -8.53 -0.72 -25.13
N CYS A 65 -8.03 0.00 -26.13
CA CYS A 65 -7.07 -0.54 -27.11
C CYS A 65 -5.62 -0.22 -26.69
N ALA A 66 -4.62 -0.89 -27.28
CA ALA A 66 -3.22 -0.66 -26.92
C ALA A 66 -2.78 0.79 -27.13
N ALA A 67 -3.30 1.47 -28.17
CA ALA A 67 -2.97 2.86 -28.47
C ALA A 67 -3.39 3.85 -27.36
N GLN A 68 -4.37 3.48 -26.54
CA GLN A 68 -4.82 4.30 -25.40
C GLN A 68 -3.98 4.05 -24.13
N LEU A 69 -3.24 2.94 -24.07
CA LEU A 69 -2.42 2.60 -22.92
C LEU A 69 -1.15 3.46 -22.89
N LEU A 70 -0.97 4.16 -21.78
CA LEU A 70 0.21 5.01 -21.56
C LEU A 70 1.30 4.25 -20.80
N GLY A 71 0.91 3.33 -19.93
CA GLY A 71 1.85 2.51 -19.19
C GLY A 71 1.22 1.70 -18.07
N THR A 72 2.05 0.90 -17.40
CA THR A 72 1.68 0.13 -16.21
C THR A 72 2.07 0.91 -14.96
N VAL A 73 1.14 1.02 -14.02
CA VAL A 73 1.39 1.59 -12.70
C VAL A 73 2.16 0.57 -11.87
N VAL A 74 3.43 0.87 -11.57
CA VAL A 74 4.34 -0.05 -10.86
C VAL A 74 4.39 0.22 -9.36
N ALA A 75 4.24 1.48 -8.96
CA ALA A 75 4.27 1.88 -7.56
C ALA A 75 3.41 3.12 -7.31
N LYS A 76 3.16 3.37 -6.03
CA LYS A 76 2.54 4.60 -5.55
C LYS A 76 3.33 5.20 -4.40
N GLU A 77 3.17 6.48 -4.17
CA GLU A 77 3.66 7.16 -2.98
C GLU A 77 2.54 7.26 -1.96
N GLU A 78 2.78 6.67 -0.79
CA GLU A 78 1.88 6.73 0.35
C GLU A 78 2.50 7.61 1.43
N ARG A 79 1.74 8.62 1.88
CA ARG A 79 2.16 9.51 2.96
C ARG A 79 1.70 8.95 4.30
N THR A 80 2.64 8.57 5.15
CA THR A 80 2.37 8.17 6.54
C THR A 80 2.97 9.22 7.46
N GLY A 81 2.14 10.17 7.89
CA GLY A 81 2.57 11.32 8.69
C GLY A 81 3.47 12.28 7.90
N THR A 82 4.71 12.45 8.36
CA THR A 82 5.73 13.30 7.71
C THR A 82 6.56 12.56 6.66
N ARG A 83 6.45 11.23 6.57
CA ARG A 83 7.25 10.40 5.66
C ARG A 83 6.45 10.01 4.43
N THR A 84 7.09 10.08 3.26
CA THR A 84 6.58 9.55 2.00
C THR A 84 7.27 8.22 1.72
N GLN A 85 6.49 7.16 1.49
CA GLN A 85 7.03 5.83 1.19
C GLN A 85 6.53 5.36 -0.17
N THR A 86 7.43 4.81 -0.98
CA THR A 86 7.07 4.20 -2.25
C THR A 86 6.61 2.77 -2.02
N VAL A 87 5.33 2.51 -2.28
CA VAL A 87 4.72 1.19 -2.16
C VAL A 87 4.57 0.57 -3.55
N GLN A 88 5.21 -0.58 -3.74
CA GLN A 88 5.13 -1.33 -4.98
C GLN A 88 3.72 -1.92 -5.17
N LEU A 89 3.14 -1.67 -6.35
CA LEU A 89 1.82 -2.14 -6.79
C LEU A 89 1.91 -3.30 -7.79
N CYS A 90 3.11 -3.61 -8.28
CA CYS A 90 3.37 -4.78 -9.11
C CYS A 90 3.83 -6.00 -8.29
N GLY A 91 3.64 -7.19 -8.88
CA GLY A 91 4.14 -8.46 -8.32
C GLY A 91 3.15 -9.21 -7.42
N LYS A 92 3.56 -10.43 -7.01
CA LYS A 92 2.70 -11.39 -6.29
C LYS A 92 2.16 -10.82 -4.96
N ARG A 93 2.96 -10.03 -4.25
CA ARG A 93 2.58 -9.42 -2.96
C ARG A 93 1.48 -8.36 -3.11
N ALA A 94 1.54 -7.54 -4.17
CA ALA A 94 0.50 -6.55 -4.45
C ALA A 94 -0.82 -7.23 -4.84
N ARG A 95 -0.76 -8.31 -5.63
CA ARG A 95 -1.94 -9.14 -5.97
C ARG A 95 -2.57 -9.77 -4.73
N MET A 96 -1.76 -10.27 -3.79
CA MET A 96 -2.25 -10.80 -2.52
C MET A 96 -2.96 -9.72 -1.67
N ARG A 97 -2.38 -8.52 -1.55
CA ARG A 97 -3.03 -7.40 -0.84
C ARG A 97 -4.36 -6.99 -1.49
N ALA A 98 -4.40 -6.95 -2.82
CA ALA A 98 -5.63 -6.66 -3.56
C ALA A 98 -6.72 -7.70 -3.26
N LEU A 99 -6.40 -9.00 -3.31
CA LEU A 99 -7.32 -10.08 -2.95
C LEU A 99 -7.83 -9.97 -1.51
N VAL A 100 -6.94 -9.74 -0.54
CA VAL A 100 -7.32 -9.53 0.86
C VAL A 100 -8.26 -8.34 1.03
N SER A 101 -8.00 -7.25 0.29
CA SER A 101 -8.87 -6.06 0.32
C SER A 101 -10.26 -6.32 -0.28
N SER A 102 -10.36 -7.14 -1.32
CA SER A 102 -11.63 -7.58 -1.90
C SER A 102 -12.42 -8.47 -0.94
N LEU A 103 -11.76 -9.37 -0.22
CA LEU A 103 -12.40 -10.24 0.79
C LEU A 103 -12.95 -9.42 1.96
N ARG A 104 -12.27 -8.34 2.38
CA ARG A 104 -12.80 -7.44 3.43
C ARG A 104 -14.11 -6.74 3.01
N ARG A 105 -14.30 -6.45 1.71
CA ARG A 105 -15.53 -5.84 1.19
C ARG A 105 -16.68 -6.84 1.06
N SER A 106 -16.41 -8.07 0.62
CA SER A 106 -17.43 -9.12 0.56
C SER A 106 -17.82 -9.59 1.97
N GLY A 107 -16.86 -9.66 2.89
CA GLY A 107 -17.08 -10.04 4.29
C GLY A 107 -17.98 -9.06 5.05
N SER A 108 -17.87 -7.75 4.83
CA SER A 108 -18.71 -6.76 5.55
C SER A 108 -20.17 -6.75 5.10
N ARG A 109 -20.47 -7.13 3.85
CA ARG A 109 -21.85 -7.31 3.37
C ARG A 109 -22.45 -8.63 3.87
N ALA A 110 -21.67 -9.73 3.81
CA ALA A 110 -22.10 -11.03 4.31
C ALA A 110 -22.28 -11.08 5.85
N LEU A 111 -21.42 -10.38 6.61
CA LEU A 111 -21.53 -10.30 8.07
C LEU A 111 -22.73 -9.46 8.54
N ARG A 112 -23.19 -8.49 7.74
CA ARG A 112 -24.43 -7.73 8.04
C ARG A 112 -25.70 -8.51 7.72
N SER A 113 -25.67 -9.43 6.76
CA SER A 113 -26.80 -10.32 6.44
C SER A 113 -26.88 -11.56 7.33
N LEU A 114 -25.82 -11.88 8.08
CA LEU A 114 -25.84 -13.00 9.01
C LEU A 114 -26.66 -12.64 10.28
N PRO A 115 -27.82 -13.29 10.53
CA PRO A 115 -28.69 -13.00 11.68
C PRO A 115 -28.03 -13.29 13.04
N ILE A 116 -26.85 -13.90 13.04
CA ILE A 116 -26.07 -14.33 14.21
C ILE A 116 -25.53 -13.11 14.97
N LEU A 117 -25.13 -12.03 14.30
CA LEU A 117 -24.62 -10.81 14.96
C LEU A 117 -25.73 -9.97 15.63
N ARG A 118 -26.99 -10.06 15.15
CA ARG A 118 -28.16 -9.48 15.84
C ARG A 118 -28.48 -10.23 17.12
N LYS A 119 -28.36 -11.56 17.13
CA LYS A 119 -28.54 -12.39 18.34
C LYS A 119 -27.37 -12.29 19.32
N ALA A 120 -26.16 -11.94 18.88
CA ALA A 120 -25.00 -11.79 19.76
C ALA A 120 -25.16 -10.68 20.82
N ARG A 121 -25.96 -9.65 20.53
CA ARG A 121 -26.28 -8.60 21.52
C ARG A 121 -27.22 -9.10 22.63
N LEU A 122 -28.08 -10.07 22.32
CA LEU A 122 -28.96 -10.72 23.30
C LEU A 122 -28.26 -11.86 24.04
N LEU A 123 -27.29 -12.53 23.40
CA LEU A 123 -26.48 -13.58 24.03
C LEU A 123 -25.41 -13.05 24.99
N ARG A 124 -25.08 -11.75 24.94
CA ARG A 124 -24.17 -11.13 25.92
C ARG A 124 -24.72 -11.14 27.35
N GLN A 125 -26.04 -11.34 27.51
CA GLN A 125 -26.67 -11.48 28.83
C GLN A 125 -26.73 -12.93 29.34
N SER A 126 -26.52 -13.94 28.48
CA SER A 126 -26.61 -15.35 28.86
C SER A 126 -25.26 -16.07 29.03
N ILE A 127 -24.15 -15.50 28.55
CA ILE A 127 -22.82 -16.16 28.58
C ILE A 127 -22.11 -16.04 29.95
N LEU A 128 -22.68 -15.34 30.93
CA LEU A 128 -22.19 -15.40 32.33
C LEU A 128 -22.73 -16.61 33.12
N LYS A 129 -23.61 -17.43 32.54
CA LYS A 129 -24.09 -18.67 33.17
C LYS A 129 -24.23 -19.76 32.11
N LYS A 130 -23.15 -20.48 31.84
CA LYS A 130 -23.14 -21.96 31.75
C LYS A 130 -21.74 -22.44 31.37
N LYS A 131 -21.12 -23.07 32.37
CA LYS A 131 -20.09 -24.08 32.22
C LYS A 131 -20.75 -25.26 31.51
N ASP A 132 -20.41 -25.50 30.25
CA ASP A 132 -20.36 -26.85 29.71
C ASP A 132 -19.51 -26.88 28.42
N ILE A 133 -18.53 -27.78 28.48
CA ILE A 133 -17.49 -28.04 27.51
C ILE A 133 -18.03 -29.14 26.60
N SER A 134 -18.31 -28.84 25.34
CA SER A 134 -18.25 -29.85 24.26
C SER A 134 -18.22 -29.21 22.87
N GLY A 135 -17.15 -29.51 22.14
CA GLY A 135 -17.22 -29.72 20.70
C GLY A 135 -17.12 -28.53 19.74
N THR A 136 -16.95 -27.27 20.17
CA THR A 136 -16.66 -26.20 19.20
C THR A 136 -15.17 -26.18 18.87
N PRO A 137 -14.78 -26.33 17.59
CA PRO A 137 -13.38 -26.25 17.19
C PRO A 137 -12.85 -24.82 17.39
N TYR A 138 -12.22 -24.57 18.53
CA TYR A 138 -11.58 -23.28 18.87
C TYR A 138 -10.46 -22.88 17.91
N TRP A 139 -10.04 -23.77 16.99
CA TRP A 139 -9.05 -23.47 15.96
C TRP A 139 -9.57 -22.52 14.87
N LEU A 140 -10.87 -22.53 14.55
CA LEU A 140 -11.44 -21.62 13.55
C LEU A 140 -11.40 -20.14 13.97
N PRO A 141 -11.87 -19.74 15.17
CA PRO A 141 -11.75 -18.36 15.62
C PRO A 141 -10.28 -17.95 15.82
N LEU A 142 -9.41 -18.86 16.27
CA LEU A 142 -7.96 -18.63 16.39
C LEU A 142 -7.27 -18.40 15.03
N LEU A 143 -7.66 -19.17 14.00
CA LEU A 143 -7.14 -19.02 12.64
C LEU A 143 -7.59 -17.69 12.03
N LEU A 144 -8.84 -17.27 12.28
CA LEU A 144 -9.37 -15.99 11.81
C LEU A 144 -8.72 -14.79 12.51
N THR A 145 -8.39 -14.90 13.81
CA THR A 145 -7.63 -13.86 14.52
C THR A 145 -6.19 -13.80 14.03
N LEU A 146 -5.54 -14.94 13.75
CA LEU A 146 -4.20 -14.98 13.15
C LEU A 146 -4.14 -14.41 11.73
N LEU A 147 -5.16 -14.64 10.89
CA LEU A 147 -5.25 -14.07 9.54
C LEU A 147 -5.60 -12.57 9.52
N SER A 148 -6.26 -12.07 10.56
CA SER A 148 -6.60 -10.65 10.70
C SER A 148 -5.52 -9.84 11.41
N ALA A 149 -4.61 -10.50 12.11
CA ALA A 149 -3.39 -9.89 12.63
C ALA A 149 -2.60 -9.30 11.44
N PRO A 150 -2.27 -8.00 11.46
CA PRO A 150 -1.40 -7.44 10.44
C PRO A 150 -0.11 -8.26 10.45
N ALA A 151 0.35 -8.70 9.28
CA ALA A 151 1.66 -9.31 9.08
C ALA A 151 2.76 -8.27 9.36
N ALA A 152 2.85 -7.81 10.61
CA ALA A 152 3.83 -6.86 11.11
C ALA A 152 5.15 -7.54 11.47
N VAL A 153 5.33 -8.81 11.07
CA VAL A 153 6.59 -9.55 11.15
C VAL A 153 7.28 -9.49 9.80
N PHE A 154 7.51 -8.27 9.30
CA PHE A 154 8.59 -8.04 8.34
C PHE A 154 9.68 -7.37 9.14
N GLY A 155 10.89 -7.94 9.17
CA GLY A 155 12.03 -7.47 9.97
C GLY A 155 12.07 -5.95 10.06
N GLN A 156 11.55 -5.43 11.16
CA GLN A 156 11.44 -3.99 11.37
C GLN A 156 12.82 -3.52 11.78
N VAL A 157 13.43 -2.67 10.95
CA VAL A 157 14.55 -1.85 11.40
C VAL A 157 13.95 -0.79 12.33
N ALA A 158 14.11 -0.99 13.63
CA ALA A 158 13.76 0.04 14.60
C ALA A 158 14.69 1.23 14.40
N ILE A 159 14.13 2.42 14.17
CA ILE A 159 14.92 3.66 14.14
C ILE A 159 14.97 4.15 15.58
N ASP A 160 16.14 3.98 16.21
CA ASP A 160 16.35 4.23 17.63
C ASP A 160 16.40 5.73 17.97
N SER A 161 17.08 6.53 17.15
CA SER A 161 17.22 7.96 17.39
C SER A 161 17.44 8.75 16.09
N THR A 162 16.87 9.96 16.01
CA THR A 162 17.07 10.88 14.89
C THR A 162 17.47 12.25 15.44
N THR A 163 18.63 12.75 15.03
CA THR A 163 19.16 14.06 15.43
C THR A 163 19.49 14.88 14.20
N SER A 164 19.09 16.15 14.17
CA SER A 164 19.48 17.11 13.13
C SER A 164 20.27 18.26 13.75
N ILE A 165 21.31 18.70 13.04
CA ILE A 165 22.10 19.88 13.39
C ILE A 165 22.13 20.84 12.20
N GLY A 166 22.09 22.14 12.47
CA GLY A 166 22.38 23.19 11.49
C GLY A 166 23.55 24.02 12.01
N GLN A 167 24.61 24.15 11.21
CA GLN A 167 25.78 24.95 11.56
C GLN A 167 26.13 25.86 10.38
N ARG A 168 26.25 27.17 10.64
CA ARG A 168 26.84 28.10 9.67
C ARG A 168 28.35 28.04 9.83
N VAL A 169 29.05 27.71 8.76
CA VAL A 169 30.52 27.60 8.80
C VAL A 169 31.15 28.55 7.79
N SER A 170 32.28 29.15 8.17
CA SER A 170 33.07 30.09 7.37
C SER A 170 34.54 29.67 7.41
N GLY A 171 35.27 29.85 6.30
CA GLY A 171 36.66 29.41 6.14
C GLY A 171 36.85 28.34 5.05
N ALA A 172 38.10 28.08 4.67
CA ALA A 172 38.43 27.25 3.52
C ALA A 172 38.18 25.73 3.71
N THR A 173 38.22 25.23 4.95
CA THR A 173 38.03 23.81 5.29
C THR A 173 37.25 23.64 6.60
N PRO A 174 35.92 23.86 6.59
CA PRO A 174 35.10 23.68 7.77
C PRO A 174 34.93 22.19 8.13
N THR A 175 35.08 21.85 9.41
CA THR A 175 34.74 20.52 9.95
C THR A 175 33.44 20.59 10.73
N ILE A 176 32.48 19.73 10.39
CA ILE A 176 31.19 19.60 11.11
C ILE A 176 31.20 18.28 11.86
N THR A 177 31.00 18.33 13.18
CA THR A 177 31.00 17.15 14.04
C THR A 177 29.59 16.87 14.55
N LEU A 178 29.11 15.63 14.37
CA LEU A 178 27.82 15.18 14.88
C LEU A 178 28.04 14.09 15.93
N ALA A 179 27.78 14.43 17.20
CA ALA A 179 27.77 13.44 18.27
C ALA A 179 26.48 12.61 18.18
N HIS A 180 26.62 11.28 18.19
CA HIS A 180 25.50 10.36 18.26
C HIS A 180 25.81 9.23 19.23
N THR A 181 24.80 8.76 19.95
CA THR A 181 24.86 7.59 20.83
C THR A 181 23.87 6.56 20.30
N THR A 182 24.29 5.31 20.20
CA THR A 182 23.43 4.21 19.78
C THR A 182 23.53 3.08 20.78
N VAL A 183 22.40 2.46 21.13
CA VAL A 183 22.35 1.33 22.08
C VAL A 183 21.80 0.10 21.35
N GLY A 184 22.58 -0.98 21.26
CA GLY A 184 22.11 -2.25 20.68
C GLY A 184 23.12 -2.96 19.76
N THR A 185 22.62 -3.94 19.00
CA THR A 185 23.38 -4.72 18.00
C THR A 185 22.71 -4.63 16.63
N ASN A 186 23.46 -4.82 15.53
CA ASN A 186 22.98 -4.70 14.14
C ASN A 186 22.40 -3.31 13.80
N LEU A 187 23.15 -2.27 14.16
CA LEU A 187 22.74 -0.88 13.99
C LEU A 187 23.14 -0.33 12.61
N LEU A 188 22.29 0.53 12.04
CA LEU A 188 22.55 1.24 10.80
C LEU A 188 22.38 2.74 11.05
N LEU A 189 23.46 3.50 10.90
CA LEU A 189 23.42 4.97 10.97
C LEU A 189 23.19 5.55 9.57
N VAL A 190 22.09 6.29 9.40
CA VAL A 190 21.84 7.07 8.18
C VAL A 190 22.14 8.54 8.46
N VAL A 191 23.05 9.13 7.69
CA VAL A 191 23.38 10.56 7.79
C VAL A 191 22.94 11.26 6.50
N GLY A 192 22.07 12.25 6.63
CA GLY A 192 21.70 13.16 5.54
C GLY A 192 22.36 14.52 5.72
N VAL A 193 23.05 15.01 4.70
CA VAL A 193 23.70 16.34 4.71
C VAL A 193 23.06 17.21 3.65
N SER A 194 22.59 18.39 4.03
CA SER A 194 22.20 19.46 3.12
C SER A 194 23.12 20.66 3.33
N ILE A 195 23.60 21.25 2.23
CA ILE A 195 24.53 22.38 2.26
C ILE A 195 23.92 23.52 1.48
N ASN A 196 23.86 24.70 2.09
CA ASN A 196 23.55 25.95 1.40
C ASN A 196 24.82 26.80 1.34
N ILE A 197 25.28 27.09 0.13
CA ILE A 197 26.49 27.88 -0.12
C ILE A 197 26.06 29.29 -0.52
N THR A 198 26.38 30.27 0.32
CA THR A 198 26.23 31.69 -0.03
C THR A 198 27.60 32.24 -0.42
N ASN A 199 27.81 32.46 -1.72
CA ASN A 199 28.99 33.18 -2.17
C ASN A 199 28.82 34.66 -1.81
N ASN A 200 29.62 35.16 -0.87
CA ASN A 200 29.80 36.60 -0.73
C ASN A 200 30.73 37.04 -1.86
N THR A 201 30.16 37.39 -3.02
CA THR A 201 30.90 37.98 -4.14
C THR A 201 31.21 39.45 -3.84
N GLY A 202 31.80 39.72 -2.67
CA GLY A 202 32.30 41.03 -2.30
C GLY A 202 33.58 41.33 -3.08
N ALA A 203 33.41 41.79 -4.31
CA ALA A 203 34.36 42.65 -5.00
C ALA A 203 33.80 44.08 -4.96
#